data_AF-A0A4Q6ATM8-F1
#
_entry.id   AF-A0A4Q6ATM8-F1
#
_cell.length_a   1.000
_cell.length_b   1.000
_cell.length_c   1.000
_cell.angle_alpha   90.00
_cell.angle_beta   90.00
_cell.angle_gamma   90.00
#
_symmetry.space_group_name_H-M   'P 1'
#
loop_
_entity.id
_entity.type
_entity.pdbx_description
1 polymer ?
#
loop_
_entity_poly.entity_id
_entity_poly.type
_entity_poly.pdbx_seq_one_letter_code
_entity_poly.pdbx_strand_id
1 'polypeptide(L)'
;MSKDPRAKSTKGPSIDAFNASKGSFPGLAEIARQVEINTRQDKTRPLILAGWSTGGLLGIRLLQQLSGISLERKPSAAIFFAPGVAVRPLVGRLGTLTQETLTKNPNPPHLGPIKPLSPAKVPLFSADVLVNAKLSWKERFPVIPTLIILSDEKEDKYVSPTEIRAWIMQQRAQGNKLIKAMSCAKAMHELDNEPDPLGAEVRRAAALFGESLGTMALPDFASCKGF
;
A
#
# COMPACT_ATOMS: atom_id res chain seq x y z
N MET A 1 -1.44 37.48 -42.83
CA MET A 1 -0.84 37.32 -41.49
C MET A 1 -1.89 36.72 -40.56
N SER A 2 -1.82 35.41 -40.30
CA SER A 2 -2.75 34.69 -39.42
C SER A 2 -2.17 34.64 -38.00
N LYS A 3 -2.93 35.09 -36.99
CA LYS A 3 -2.55 35.00 -35.58
C LYS A 3 -3.15 33.71 -35.01
N ASP A 4 -2.29 32.81 -34.53
CA ASP A 4 -2.66 31.58 -33.85
C ASP A 4 -3.09 31.87 -32.39
N PRO A 5 -4.34 31.54 -31.97
CA PRO A 5 -4.85 31.85 -30.64
C PRO A 5 -4.67 30.72 -29.60
N ARG A 6 -3.71 29.81 -29.76
CA ARG A 6 -3.52 28.68 -28.82
C ARG A 6 -2.20 28.70 -28.07
N ALA A 7 -2.04 29.68 -27.19
CA ALA A 7 -1.12 29.58 -26.05
C ALA A 7 -1.94 29.68 -24.74
N LYS A 8 -2.68 28.62 -24.40
CA LYS A 8 -3.26 28.49 -23.06
C LYS A 8 -2.13 28.14 -22.09
N SER A 9 -1.71 29.12 -21.31
CA SER A 9 -0.86 28.98 -20.14
C SER A 9 -1.44 27.93 -19.20
N THR A 10 -0.89 26.72 -19.20
CA THR A 10 -1.09 25.73 -18.13
C THR A 10 -0.28 26.21 -16.92
N LYS A 11 -0.81 27.16 -16.16
CA LYS A 11 -0.30 27.40 -14.81
C LYS A 11 -0.55 26.12 -14.04
N GLY A 12 0.51 25.36 -13.79
CA GLY A 12 0.47 24.23 -12.87
C GLY A 12 -0.06 24.69 -11.50
N PRO A 13 -0.58 23.76 -10.69
CA PRO A 13 -1.08 24.08 -9.36
C PRO A 13 0.00 24.84 -8.56
N SER A 14 -0.42 25.84 -7.78
CA SER A 14 0.50 26.63 -6.96
C SER A 14 1.23 25.72 -5.96
N ILE A 15 2.46 26.09 -5.61
CA ILE A 15 3.27 25.42 -4.58
C ILE A 15 2.49 25.26 -3.26
N ASP A 16 1.56 26.17 -2.95
CA ASP A 16 0.72 26.13 -1.76
C ASP A 16 -0.35 25.03 -1.83
N ALA A 17 -0.99 24.85 -2.99
CA ALA A 17 -1.91 23.72 -3.22
C ALA A 17 -1.15 22.38 -3.22
N PHE A 18 0.07 22.36 -3.76
CA PHE A 18 0.94 21.19 -3.70
C PHE A 18 1.31 20.83 -2.25
N ASN A 19 1.68 21.80 -1.42
CA ASN A 19 2.03 21.57 -0.01
C ASN A 19 0.82 21.18 0.86
N ALA A 20 -0.37 21.74 0.61
CA ALA A 20 -1.60 21.32 1.27
C ALA A 20 -2.04 19.90 0.85
N SER A 21 -1.74 19.49 -0.39
CA SER A 21 -2.08 18.16 -0.92
C SER A 21 -1.18 17.03 -0.43
N LYS A 22 0.03 17.30 0.10
CA LYS A 22 0.97 16.25 0.56
C LYS A 22 0.39 15.33 1.63
N GLY A 23 -0.61 15.79 2.38
CA GLY A 23 -1.33 15.02 3.40
C GLY A 23 -2.64 14.40 2.92
N SER A 24 -2.91 14.31 1.62
CA SER A 24 -4.12 13.68 1.05
C SER A 24 -3.79 12.61 0.03
N PHE A 25 -4.72 11.69 -0.23
CA PHE A 25 -4.54 10.63 -1.23
C PHE A 25 -4.15 11.15 -2.63
N PRO A 26 -4.77 12.21 -3.18
CA PRO A 26 -4.34 12.79 -4.45
C PRO A 26 -2.90 13.32 -4.45
N GLY A 27 -2.45 13.97 -3.38
CA GLY A 27 -1.07 14.46 -3.32
C GLY A 27 -0.05 13.32 -3.16
N LEU A 28 -0.40 12.27 -2.40
CA LEU A 28 0.44 11.06 -2.31
C LEU A 28 0.53 10.33 -3.65
N ALA A 29 -0.58 10.27 -4.39
CA ALA A 29 -0.62 9.74 -5.75
C ALA A 29 0.29 10.53 -6.71
N GLU A 30 0.28 11.85 -6.63
CA GLU A 30 1.16 12.71 -7.42
C GLU A 30 2.64 12.50 -7.05
N ILE A 31 2.96 12.36 -5.76
CA ILE A 31 4.32 12.02 -5.32
C ILE A 31 4.75 10.67 -5.92
N ALA A 32 3.89 9.65 -5.86
CA ALA A 32 4.19 8.34 -6.45
C ALA A 32 4.48 8.45 -7.95
N ARG A 33 3.70 9.25 -8.68
CA ARG A 33 3.94 9.55 -10.10
C ARG A 33 5.29 10.24 -10.33
N GLN A 34 5.63 11.24 -9.52
CA GLN A 34 6.91 11.95 -9.64
C GLN A 34 8.11 11.04 -9.34
N VAL A 35 7.99 10.15 -8.34
CA VAL A 35 9.02 9.16 -8.04
C VAL A 35 9.22 8.23 -9.23
N GLU A 36 8.13 7.73 -9.83
CA GLU A 36 8.21 6.87 -11.02
C GLU A 36 8.95 7.57 -12.17
N ILE A 37 8.58 8.82 -12.48
CA ILE A 37 9.19 9.59 -13.58
C ILE A 37 10.68 9.83 -13.34
N ASN A 38 11.05 10.21 -12.12
CA ASN A 38 12.41 10.66 -11.79
C ASN A 38 13.38 9.51 -11.48
N THR A 39 12.89 8.34 -11.07
CA THR A 39 13.75 7.17 -10.75
C THR A 39 13.83 6.15 -11.89
N ARG A 40 13.07 6.36 -12.97
CA ARG A 40 13.05 5.49 -14.14
C ARG A 40 14.38 5.56 -14.91
N GLN A 41 15.13 4.47 -14.83
CA GLN A 41 16.33 4.25 -15.64
C GLN A 41 16.03 3.52 -16.95
N ASP A 42 15.05 2.60 -16.94
CA ASP A 42 14.65 1.79 -18.09
C ASP A 42 13.11 1.82 -18.24
N LYS A 43 12.64 2.20 -19.43
CA LYS A 43 11.21 2.29 -19.76
C LYS A 43 10.57 0.91 -19.95
N THR A 44 11.36 -0.09 -20.32
CA THR A 44 10.89 -1.46 -20.60
C THR A 44 10.77 -2.32 -19.34
N ARG A 45 11.52 -1.98 -18.28
CA ARG A 45 11.43 -2.66 -16.99
C ARG A 45 9.99 -2.58 -16.42
N PRO A 46 9.34 -3.71 -16.07
CA PRO A 46 8.00 -3.72 -15.50
C PRO A 46 7.86 -2.77 -14.31
N LEU A 47 6.73 -2.07 -14.21
CA LEU A 47 6.41 -1.24 -13.05
C LEU A 47 5.69 -2.11 -12.01
N ILE A 48 6.22 -2.16 -10.79
CA ILE A 48 5.59 -2.84 -9.65
C ILE A 48 5.19 -1.79 -8.62
N LEU A 49 3.93 -1.79 -8.20
CA LEU A 49 3.49 -0.96 -7.08
C LEU A 49 3.63 -1.74 -5.78
N ALA A 50 4.47 -1.26 -4.87
CA ALA A 50 4.61 -1.81 -3.54
C ALA A 50 4.12 -0.82 -2.48
N GLY A 51 3.41 -1.31 -1.46
CA GLY A 51 2.89 -0.44 -0.40
C GLY A 51 2.65 -1.16 0.92
N TRP A 52 2.97 -0.48 2.01
CA TRP A 52 2.76 -0.95 3.38
C TRP A 52 1.64 -0.13 4.02
N SER A 53 0.77 -0.76 4.82
CA SER A 53 -0.21 -0.04 5.64
C SER A 53 -1.03 0.98 4.81
N THR A 54 -1.03 2.26 5.19
CA THR A 54 -1.64 3.35 4.43
C THR A 54 -1.10 3.48 3.00
N GLY A 55 0.20 3.24 2.77
CA GLY A 55 0.77 3.16 1.42
C GLY A 55 0.20 2.00 0.60
N GLY A 56 -0.14 0.87 1.25
CA GLY A 56 -0.87 -0.23 0.63
C GLY A 56 -2.29 0.18 0.23
N LEU A 57 -3.01 0.90 1.09
CA LEU A 57 -4.32 1.47 0.75
C LEU A 57 -4.21 2.45 -0.43
N LEU A 58 -3.20 3.34 -0.43
CA LEU A 58 -2.94 4.24 -1.54
C LEU A 58 -2.72 3.49 -2.85
N GLY A 59 -1.85 2.47 -2.84
CA GLY A 59 -1.62 1.62 -4.02
C GLY A 59 -2.89 0.95 -4.51
N ILE A 60 -3.75 0.49 -3.59
CA ILE A 60 -5.06 -0.09 -3.93
C ILE A 60 -5.98 0.94 -4.59
N ARG A 61 -6.11 2.13 -4.02
CA ARG A 61 -6.93 3.22 -4.57
C ARG A 61 -6.41 3.70 -5.92
N LEU A 62 -5.10 3.85 -6.07
CA LEU A 62 -4.44 4.16 -7.34
C LEU A 62 -4.83 3.16 -8.43
N LEU A 63 -4.78 1.86 -8.12
CA LEU A 63 -5.15 0.79 -9.05
C LEU A 63 -6.65 0.79 -9.40
N GLN A 64 -7.52 1.04 -8.42
CA GLN A 64 -8.97 1.15 -8.64
C GLN A 64 -9.35 2.40 -9.48
N GLN A 65 -8.57 3.48 -9.34
CA GLN A 65 -8.83 4.78 -9.97
C GLN A 65 -7.85 5.11 -11.11
N LEU A 66 -7.22 4.11 -11.75
CA LEU A 66 -6.24 4.34 -12.84
C LEU A 66 -6.76 5.21 -13.99
N SER A 67 -8.08 5.31 -14.17
CA SER A 67 -8.68 6.23 -15.15
C SER A 67 -8.58 7.71 -14.76
N GLY A 68 -8.45 8.01 -13.46
CA GLY A 68 -8.36 9.38 -12.92
C GLY A 68 -6.96 9.82 -12.52
N ILE A 69 -6.01 8.89 -12.33
CA ILE A 69 -4.62 9.17 -11.97
C ILE A 69 -3.71 8.50 -12.99
N SER A 70 -3.17 9.31 -13.90
CA SER A 70 -2.34 8.83 -15.00
C SER A 70 -0.89 8.61 -14.54
N LEU A 71 -0.59 7.42 -14.01
CA LEU A 71 0.79 6.93 -14.03
C LEU A 71 1.23 6.84 -15.51
N GLU A 72 2.47 7.22 -15.84
CA GLU A 72 2.95 7.13 -17.23
C GLU A 72 2.93 5.69 -17.77
N ARG A 73 3.10 4.71 -16.86
CA ARG A 73 3.06 3.29 -17.18
C ARG A 73 2.01 2.59 -16.33
N LYS A 74 1.31 1.64 -16.97
CA LYS A 74 0.41 0.74 -16.25
C LYS A 74 1.26 -0.20 -15.39
N PRO A 75 0.97 -0.33 -14.09
CA PRO A 75 1.60 -1.34 -13.24
C PRO A 75 1.42 -2.74 -13.84
N SER A 76 2.49 -3.53 -13.81
CA SER A 76 2.50 -4.94 -14.24
C SER A 76 2.18 -5.88 -13.09
N ALA A 77 2.48 -5.49 -11.85
CA ALA A 77 2.15 -6.22 -10.65
C ALA A 77 1.99 -5.27 -9.44
N ALA A 78 1.42 -5.79 -8.35
CA ALA A 78 1.31 -5.08 -7.07
C ALA A 78 1.68 -5.97 -5.88
N ILE A 79 2.27 -5.38 -4.83
CA ILE A 79 2.66 -6.06 -3.59
C ILE A 79 2.24 -5.19 -2.41
N PHE A 80 1.39 -5.73 -1.54
CA PHE A 80 0.89 -5.00 -0.39
C PHE A 80 1.14 -5.74 0.93
N PHE A 81 1.68 -5.01 1.91
CA PHE A 81 1.98 -5.51 3.24
C PHE A 81 0.99 -4.88 4.24
N ALA A 82 0.21 -5.72 4.91
CA ALA A 82 -0.83 -5.30 5.86
C ALA A 82 -1.62 -4.05 5.38
N PRO A 83 -2.22 -4.07 4.17
CA PRO A 83 -2.77 -2.85 3.57
C PRO A 83 -3.92 -2.28 4.39
N GLY A 84 -4.00 -0.95 4.45
CA GLY A 84 -5.01 -0.20 5.21
C GLY A 84 -6.44 -0.26 4.65
N VAL A 85 -6.90 -1.36 4.07
CA VAL A 85 -8.31 -1.50 3.62
C VAL A 85 -9.28 -1.76 4.77
N ALA A 86 -8.77 -2.15 5.94
CA ALA A 86 -9.53 -2.37 7.16
C ALA A 86 -8.79 -1.82 8.39
N VAL A 87 -8.55 -0.50 8.38
CA VAL A 87 -7.88 0.21 9.49
C VAL A 87 -8.80 0.26 10.71
N ARG A 88 -8.26 -0.04 11.89
CA ARG A 88 -8.98 0.09 13.15
C ARG A 88 -9.11 1.57 13.53
N PRO A 89 -10.27 2.03 14.03
CA PRO A 89 -10.46 3.43 14.43
C PRO A 89 -9.58 3.83 15.63
N LEU A 90 -9.21 2.86 16.47
CA LEU A 90 -8.26 3.02 17.56
C LEU A 90 -7.06 2.10 17.29
N VAL A 91 -5.89 2.71 17.14
CA VAL A 91 -4.65 2.02 16.77
C VAL A 91 -3.64 2.00 17.91
N GLY A 92 -2.81 0.96 17.97
CA GLY A 92 -1.74 0.84 18.95
C GLY A 92 -2.23 0.69 20.40
N ARG A 93 -1.46 1.23 21.36
CA ARG A 93 -1.80 1.18 22.80
C ARG A 93 -2.46 2.50 23.19
N LEU A 94 -3.76 2.46 23.50
CA LEU A 94 -4.56 3.64 23.87
C LEU A 94 -4.54 4.76 22.80
N GLY A 95 -4.52 4.39 21.51
CA GLY A 95 -4.50 5.36 20.40
C GLY A 95 -3.11 5.92 20.08
N THR A 96 -2.05 5.39 20.70
CA THR A 96 -0.66 5.78 20.45
C THR A 96 0.11 4.66 19.76
N LEU A 97 0.78 5.01 18.67
CA LEU A 97 1.70 4.16 17.92
C LEU A 97 3.09 4.24 18.55
N THR A 98 3.63 3.08 18.91
CA THR A 98 5.00 2.89 19.35
C THR A 98 5.66 1.80 18.52
N GLN A 99 6.99 1.72 18.53
CA GLN A 99 7.72 0.66 17.83
C GLN A 99 7.26 -0.73 18.29
N GLU A 100 7.07 -0.90 19.59
CA GLU A 100 6.57 -2.13 20.22
C GLU A 100 5.15 -2.53 19.77
N THR A 101 4.37 -1.59 19.23
CA THR A 101 3.04 -1.88 18.65
C THR A 101 3.09 -2.20 17.16
N LEU A 102 4.23 -1.97 16.50
CA LEU A 102 4.42 -2.14 15.07
C LEU A 102 5.22 -3.39 14.72
N THR A 103 6.23 -3.73 15.52
CA THR A 103 7.14 -4.86 15.28
C THR A 103 7.76 -5.37 16.58
N LYS A 104 8.09 -6.67 16.62
CA LYS A 104 8.88 -7.27 17.72
C LYS A 104 10.39 -7.10 17.52
N ASN A 105 10.83 -6.54 16.40
CA ASN A 105 12.24 -6.28 16.17
C ASN A 105 12.72 -5.14 17.07
N PRO A 106 13.76 -5.35 17.90
CA PRO A 106 14.29 -4.29 18.75
C PRO A 106 14.99 -3.18 17.96
N ASN A 107 15.51 -3.50 16.76
CA ASN A 107 16.26 -2.59 15.90
C ASN A 107 15.69 -2.60 14.47
N PRO A 108 14.43 -2.19 14.26
CA PRO A 108 13.85 -2.13 12.93
C PRO A 108 14.56 -1.03 12.13
N PRO A 109 14.74 -1.22 10.81
CA PRO A 109 15.51 -0.31 9.97
C PRO A 109 14.75 0.99 9.63
N HIS A 110 14.17 1.67 10.63
CA HIS A 110 13.53 2.96 10.43
C HIS A 110 14.53 4.11 10.45
N LEU A 111 14.42 4.99 9.46
CA LEU A 111 15.12 6.28 9.44
C LEU A 111 14.34 7.31 10.26
N GLY A 112 14.28 7.13 11.57
CA GLY A 112 13.75 8.13 12.52
C GLY A 112 12.50 7.70 13.31
N PRO A 113 11.99 8.58 14.20
CA PRO A 113 10.88 8.26 15.08
C PRO A 113 9.56 8.11 14.30
N ILE A 114 8.72 7.18 14.73
CA ILE A 114 7.37 6.95 14.19
C ILE A 114 6.56 8.24 14.28
N LYS A 115 6.13 8.75 13.13
CA LYS A 115 5.29 9.95 13.02
C LYS A 115 4.21 9.73 11.95
N PRO A 116 2.96 10.17 12.21
CA PRO A 116 2.46 10.70 13.47
C PRO A 116 2.31 9.60 14.52
N LEU A 117 2.55 9.94 15.81
CA LEU A 117 2.39 8.99 16.92
C LEU A 117 0.92 8.61 17.18
N SER A 118 -0.04 9.34 16.62
CA SER A 118 -1.47 9.06 16.80
C SER A 118 -2.27 9.66 15.65
N PRO A 119 -3.30 8.95 15.15
CA PRO A 119 -4.29 9.50 14.22
C PRO A 119 -4.94 10.80 14.72
N ALA A 120 -5.13 10.94 16.04
CA ALA A 120 -5.73 12.14 16.63
C ALA A 120 -4.89 13.42 16.40
N LYS A 121 -3.59 13.28 16.12
CA LYS A 121 -2.71 14.41 15.79
C LYS A 121 -2.81 14.86 14.32
N VAL A 122 -3.45 14.05 13.48
CA VAL A 122 -3.66 14.31 12.04
C VAL A 122 -5.09 13.93 11.63
N PRO A 123 -6.12 14.58 12.21
CA PRO A 123 -7.51 14.13 12.09
C PRO A 123 -8.02 14.12 10.63
N LEU A 124 -7.63 15.10 9.82
CA LEU A 124 -8.02 15.17 8.41
C LEU A 124 -7.45 13.99 7.61
N PHE A 125 -6.17 13.69 7.78
CA PHE A 125 -5.54 12.53 7.13
C PHE A 125 -6.16 11.22 7.61
N SER A 126 -6.42 11.10 8.90
CA SER A 126 -7.04 9.89 9.47
C SER A 126 -8.45 9.66 8.95
N ALA A 127 -9.24 10.72 8.81
CA ALA A 127 -10.55 10.67 8.16
C ALA A 127 -10.41 10.27 6.67
N ASP A 128 -9.45 10.84 5.95
CA ASP A 128 -9.19 10.49 4.54
C ASP A 128 -8.81 9.00 4.39
N VAL A 129 -8.00 8.46 5.30
CA VAL A 129 -7.67 7.03 5.36
C VAL A 129 -8.92 6.17 5.57
N LEU A 130 -9.77 6.51 6.55
CA LEU A 130 -11.00 5.74 6.82
C LEU A 130 -11.99 5.81 5.64
N VAL A 131 -12.12 6.97 5.00
CA VAL A 131 -12.97 7.15 3.81
C VAL A 131 -12.44 6.32 2.66
N ASN A 132 -11.14 6.39 2.36
CA ASN A 132 -10.54 5.62 1.27
C ASN A 132 -10.55 4.12 1.53
N ALA A 133 -10.37 3.68 2.79
CA ALA A 133 -10.57 2.30 3.18
C ALA A 133 -12.01 1.87 2.85
N LYS A 134 -13.02 2.64 3.25
CA LYS A 134 -14.42 2.31 2.93
C LYS A 134 -14.71 2.29 1.42
N LEU A 135 -14.10 3.19 0.65
CA LEU A 135 -14.24 3.23 -0.81
C LEU A 135 -13.58 2.02 -1.48
N SER A 136 -12.46 1.51 -0.94
CA SER A 136 -11.77 0.35 -1.51
C SER A 136 -12.61 -0.94 -1.48
N TRP A 137 -13.60 -1.04 -0.59
CA TRP A 137 -14.56 -2.14 -0.55
C TRP A 137 -15.68 -2.04 -1.58
N LYS A 138 -16.00 -0.83 -2.03
CA LYS A 138 -17.09 -0.57 -2.98
C LYS A 138 -16.63 -0.70 -4.42
N GLU A 139 -15.38 -0.37 -4.70
CA GLU A 139 -14.83 -0.36 -6.04
C GLU A 139 -14.15 -1.69 -6.38
N ARG A 140 -14.26 -2.09 -7.64
CA ARG A 140 -13.63 -3.31 -8.13
C ARG A 140 -12.13 -3.09 -8.29
N PHE A 141 -11.33 -3.97 -7.71
CA PHE A 141 -9.89 -3.98 -7.91
C PHE A 141 -9.54 -4.55 -9.31
N PRO A 142 -8.64 -3.93 -10.08
CA PRO A 142 -8.33 -4.37 -11.45
C PRO A 142 -7.68 -5.75 -11.48
N VAL A 143 -7.85 -6.48 -12.58
CA VAL A 143 -7.23 -7.80 -12.79
C VAL A 143 -5.75 -7.61 -13.12
N ILE A 144 -4.91 -7.67 -12.08
CA ILE A 144 -3.46 -7.53 -12.13
C ILE A 144 -2.83 -8.50 -11.13
N PRO A 145 -1.69 -9.16 -11.44
CA PRO A 145 -0.94 -9.93 -10.46
C PRO A 145 -0.72 -9.12 -9.18
N THR A 146 -1.27 -9.62 -8.07
CA THR A 146 -1.18 -8.93 -6.78
C THR A 146 -0.79 -9.90 -5.68
N LEU A 147 0.21 -9.55 -4.88
CA LEU A 147 0.54 -10.23 -3.64
C LEU A 147 0.04 -9.39 -2.46
N ILE A 148 -0.70 -10.00 -1.54
CA ILE A 148 -1.05 -9.39 -0.26
C ILE A 148 -0.52 -10.25 0.87
N ILE A 149 0.31 -9.65 1.73
CA ILE A 149 0.90 -10.32 2.87
C ILE A 149 0.27 -9.75 4.14
N LEU A 150 -0.40 -10.61 4.89
CA LEU A 150 -1.11 -10.26 6.11
C LEU A 150 -0.29 -10.64 7.34
N SER A 151 -0.36 -9.75 8.33
CA SER A 151 0.06 -9.99 9.71
C SER A 151 -0.87 -10.99 10.42
N ASP A 152 -0.55 -11.30 11.67
CA ASP A 152 -1.37 -12.17 12.51
C ASP A 152 -2.59 -11.42 13.08
N GLU A 153 -3.76 -12.06 13.03
CA GLU A 153 -5.03 -11.48 13.47
C GLU A 153 -5.01 -11.01 14.94
N LYS A 154 -4.21 -11.66 15.79
CA LYS A 154 -4.11 -11.36 17.22
C LYS A 154 -3.05 -10.32 17.53
N GLU A 155 -2.05 -10.16 16.67
CA GLU A 155 -0.89 -9.31 16.91
C GLU A 155 -1.06 -7.91 16.28
N ASP A 156 -1.67 -7.81 15.10
CA ASP A 156 -1.84 -6.53 14.41
C ASP A 156 -2.89 -5.65 15.09
N LYS A 157 -2.41 -4.55 15.67
CA LYS A 157 -3.24 -3.54 16.37
C LYS A 157 -3.62 -2.36 15.49
N TYR A 158 -3.24 -2.36 14.21
CA TYR A 158 -3.47 -1.24 13.29
C TYR A 158 -4.55 -1.56 12.26
N VAL A 159 -4.49 -2.74 11.64
CA VAL A 159 -5.51 -3.23 10.73
C VAL A 159 -6.21 -4.47 11.29
N SER A 160 -7.28 -4.90 10.63
CA SER A 160 -7.98 -6.16 10.88
C SER A 160 -7.62 -7.17 9.78
N PRO A 161 -6.64 -8.08 9.99
CA PRO A 161 -6.27 -9.07 8.97
C PRO A 161 -7.45 -9.97 8.54
N THR A 162 -8.39 -10.25 9.45
CA THR A 162 -9.63 -10.98 9.16
C THR A 162 -10.50 -10.24 8.14
N GLU A 163 -10.68 -8.92 8.30
CA GLU A 163 -11.44 -8.11 7.35
C GLU A 163 -10.70 -7.92 6.02
N ILE A 164 -9.36 -7.77 6.05
CA ILE A 164 -8.58 -7.74 4.81
C ILE A 164 -8.73 -9.07 4.06
N ARG A 165 -8.69 -10.22 4.75
CA ARG A 165 -8.97 -11.53 4.13
C ARG A 165 -10.37 -11.56 3.50
N ALA A 166 -11.39 -11.05 4.19
CA ALA A 166 -12.74 -10.97 3.62
C ALA A 166 -12.79 -10.09 2.35
N TRP A 167 -12.10 -8.94 2.35
CA TRP A 167 -11.95 -8.09 1.17
C TRP A 167 -11.27 -8.84 0.01
N ILE A 168 -10.18 -9.58 0.27
CA ILE A 168 -9.49 -10.40 -0.74
C ILE A 168 -10.44 -11.43 -1.35
N MET A 169 -11.19 -12.14 -0.52
CA MET A 169 -12.14 -13.15 -0.99
C MET A 169 -13.26 -12.52 -1.82
N GLN A 170 -13.74 -11.34 -1.44
CA GLN A 170 -14.70 -10.57 -2.24
C GLN A 170 -14.13 -10.21 -3.62
N GLN A 171 -12.90 -9.69 -3.69
CA GLN A 171 -12.27 -9.33 -4.98
C GLN A 171 -12.03 -10.56 -5.88
N ARG A 172 -11.63 -11.69 -5.28
CA ARG A 172 -11.50 -12.98 -6.00
C ARG A 172 -12.85 -13.46 -6.54
N ALA A 173 -13.92 -13.37 -5.74
CA ALA A 173 -15.28 -13.72 -6.16
C ALA A 173 -15.79 -12.82 -7.30
N GLN A 174 -15.34 -11.55 -7.34
CA GLN A 174 -15.58 -10.61 -8.45
C GLN A 174 -14.67 -10.86 -9.67
N GLY A 175 -13.99 -12.01 -9.75
CA GLY A 175 -13.22 -12.45 -10.91
C GLY A 175 -11.74 -12.12 -10.89
N ASN A 176 -11.21 -11.50 -9.83
CA ASN A 176 -9.78 -11.25 -9.72
C ASN A 176 -9.02 -12.43 -9.11
N LYS A 177 -8.79 -13.44 -9.94
CA LYS A 177 -8.07 -14.67 -9.55
C LYS A 177 -6.56 -14.48 -9.41
N LEU A 178 -6.02 -13.33 -9.80
CA LEU A 178 -4.58 -13.04 -9.77
C LEU A 178 -4.10 -12.50 -8.42
N ILE A 179 -5.02 -12.29 -7.46
CA ILE A 179 -4.66 -11.94 -6.09
C ILE A 179 -4.17 -13.20 -5.36
N LYS A 180 -2.89 -13.26 -5.09
CA LYS A 180 -2.25 -14.22 -4.18
C LYS A 180 -2.16 -13.58 -2.81
N ALA A 181 -2.44 -14.36 -1.76
CA ALA A 181 -2.42 -13.87 -0.41
C ALA A 181 -1.71 -14.87 0.50
N MET A 182 -1.04 -14.35 1.52
CA MET A 182 -0.48 -15.15 2.60
C MET A 182 -0.69 -14.47 3.95
N SER A 183 -0.76 -15.26 5.01
CA SER A 183 -0.88 -14.78 6.39
C SER A 183 0.29 -15.32 7.20
N CYS A 184 0.94 -14.44 7.95
CA CYS A 184 2.13 -14.74 8.73
C CYS A 184 1.77 -14.82 10.22
N ALA A 185 1.90 -16.02 10.79
CA ALA A 185 1.59 -16.26 12.20
C ALA A 185 2.55 -15.47 13.10
N LYS A 186 2.03 -14.90 14.19
CA LYS A 186 2.76 -14.07 15.17
C LYS A 186 3.34 -12.74 14.62
N ALA A 187 3.13 -12.39 13.36
CA ALA A 187 3.62 -11.14 12.79
C ALA A 187 2.82 -9.92 13.27
N MET A 188 3.49 -8.85 13.68
CA MET A 188 2.85 -7.55 13.92
C MET A 188 2.65 -6.78 12.60
N HIS A 189 2.30 -5.50 12.71
CA HIS A 189 1.88 -4.67 11.58
C HIS A 189 2.97 -4.46 10.53
N GLU A 190 4.23 -4.33 10.97
CA GLU A 190 5.39 -4.24 10.08
C GLU A 190 6.06 -5.60 9.92
N LEU A 191 5.29 -6.54 9.37
CA LEU A 191 5.66 -7.94 9.25
C LEU A 191 6.99 -8.19 8.50
N ASP A 192 7.41 -7.28 7.60
CA ASP A 192 8.69 -7.36 6.90
C ASP A 192 9.88 -6.91 7.75
N ASN A 193 9.63 -6.20 8.86
CA ASN A 193 10.63 -5.79 9.82
C ASN A 193 10.74 -6.76 11.02
N GLU A 194 9.87 -7.77 11.12
CA GLU A 194 9.93 -8.78 12.18
C GLU A 194 11.30 -9.52 12.22
N PRO A 195 11.71 -10.04 13.40
CA PRO A 195 12.91 -10.86 13.51
C PRO A 195 12.87 -12.09 12.60
N ASP A 196 14.06 -12.63 12.32
CA ASP A 196 14.17 -13.87 11.57
C ASP A 196 13.53 -15.06 12.32
N PRO A 197 12.91 -16.00 11.59
CA PRO A 197 12.87 -16.09 10.12
C PRO A 197 11.76 -15.24 9.47
N LEU A 198 10.82 -14.69 10.23
CA LEU A 198 9.56 -14.15 9.71
C LEU A 198 9.80 -12.99 8.73
N GLY A 199 10.53 -11.95 9.16
CA GLY A 199 10.79 -10.80 8.29
C GLY A 199 11.53 -11.19 7.00
N ALA A 200 12.49 -12.12 7.09
CA ALA A 200 13.19 -12.64 5.92
C ALA A 200 12.27 -13.41 4.96
N GLU A 201 11.37 -14.25 5.49
CA GLU A 201 10.36 -14.97 4.70
C GLU A 201 9.43 -14.00 3.95
N VAL A 202 8.97 -12.94 4.62
CA VAL A 202 8.12 -11.89 4.03
C VAL A 202 8.84 -11.17 2.89
N ARG A 203 10.07 -10.71 3.12
CA ARG A 203 10.88 -10.04 2.09
C ARG A 203 11.17 -10.98 0.91
N ARG A 204 11.43 -12.26 1.19
CA ARG A 204 11.67 -13.28 0.16
C ARG A 204 10.42 -13.57 -0.68
N ALA A 205 9.24 -13.67 -0.05
CA ALA A 205 7.97 -13.81 -0.80
C ALA A 205 7.77 -12.66 -1.78
N ALA A 206 7.97 -11.43 -1.32
CA ALA A 206 7.83 -10.23 -2.13
C ALA A 206 8.83 -10.19 -3.30
N ALA A 207 10.11 -10.51 -3.04
CA ALA A 207 11.14 -10.56 -4.07
C ALA A 207 10.81 -11.60 -5.16
N LEU A 208 10.50 -12.84 -4.77
CA LEU A 208 10.14 -13.93 -5.71
C LEU A 208 8.89 -13.59 -6.52
N PHE A 209 7.89 -12.97 -5.88
CA PHE A 209 6.70 -12.51 -6.58
C PHE A 209 7.03 -11.40 -7.59
N GLY A 210 7.87 -10.44 -7.22
CA GLY A 210 8.30 -9.35 -8.09
C GLY A 210 9.11 -9.83 -9.29
N GLU A 211 10.09 -10.71 -9.07
CA GLU A 211 10.92 -11.32 -10.12
C GLU A 211 10.10 -12.11 -11.13
N SER A 212 9.08 -12.83 -10.65
CA SER A 212 8.21 -13.65 -11.49
C SER A 212 6.97 -12.91 -12.03
N LEU A 213 6.78 -11.64 -11.66
CA LEU A 213 5.55 -10.86 -11.92
C LEU A 213 4.28 -11.62 -11.52
N GLY A 214 4.37 -12.34 -10.39
CA GLY A 214 3.27 -13.13 -9.85
C GLY A 214 2.92 -14.39 -10.62
N THR A 215 3.75 -14.84 -11.56
CA THR A 215 3.54 -16.12 -12.25
C THR A 215 3.84 -17.32 -11.36
N MET A 216 4.80 -17.22 -10.44
CA MET A 216 5.17 -18.32 -9.54
C MET A 216 4.18 -18.52 -8.40
N ALA A 217 3.93 -19.79 -8.02
CA ALA A 217 3.20 -20.11 -6.80
C ALA A 217 3.89 -19.49 -5.58
N LEU A 218 3.11 -19.16 -4.53
CA LEU A 218 3.71 -18.66 -3.31
C LEU A 218 4.49 -19.78 -2.62
N PRO A 219 5.70 -19.50 -2.12
CA PRO A 219 6.46 -20.46 -1.35
C PRO A 219 5.71 -20.83 -0.06
N ASP A 220 5.82 -22.10 0.34
CA ASP A 220 5.30 -22.56 1.62
C ASP A 220 6.36 -22.32 2.71
N PHE A 221 6.23 -21.20 3.42
CA PHE A 221 7.16 -20.83 4.48
C PHE A 221 6.73 -21.39 5.83
N ALA A 222 7.65 -21.43 6.79
CA ALA A 222 7.33 -21.93 8.13
C ALA A 222 6.35 -20.98 8.85
N SER A 223 6.58 -19.67 8.75
CA SER A 223 5.79 -18.67 9.47
C SER A 223 4.61 -18.13 8.66
N CYS A 224 4.68 -18.19 7.33
CA CYS A 224 3.68 -17.59 6.45
C CYS A 224 3.05 -18.62 5.51
N LYS A 225 1.71 -18.70 5.53
CA LYS A 225 0.94 -19.67 4.74
C LYS A 225 0.02 -18.98 3.72
N GLY A 226 0.01 -19.51 2.50
CA GLY A 226 -0.87 -19.03 1.43
C GLY A 226 -2.33 -19.43 1.66
N PHE A 227 -3.27 -18.61 1.15
CA PHE A 227 -4.70 -18.89 1.14
C PHE A 227 -5.42 -18.21 -0.04
#